data_AF-A0A2D5QHW6-F1
#
_entry.id   AF-A0A2D5QHW6-F1
#
_cell.length_a   1.000
_cell.length_b   1.000
_cell.length_c   1.000
_cell.angle_alpha   90.00
_cell.angle_beta   90.00
_cell.angle_gamma   90.00
#
_symmetry.space_group_name_H-M   'P 1'
#
loop_
_entity.id
_entity.type
_entity.pdbx_description
1 polymer ?
#
loop_
_entity_poly.entity_id
_entity_poly.type
_entity_poly.pdbx_seq_one_letter_code
_entity_poly.pdbx_strand_id
1 'polypeptide(L)' 'TIDGQPGSPKKMLMFANNRTSPNCCPGTFSTSTGCVCTTENQRDFIAGRGDIVNGVKDEIEV' A
#
# COMPACT_ATOMS: atom_id res chain seq x y z
N THR A 1 -10.75 0.02 -1.00
CA THR A 1 -9.41 -0.61 -1.02
C THR A 1 -8.98 -0.87 0.41
N ILE A 2 -8.17 -1.89 0.70
CA ILE A 2 -7.68 -2.14 2.06
C ILE A 2 -6.41 -1.31 2.20
N ASP A 3 -6.39 -0.26 3.01
CA ASP A 3 -5.35 0.77 2.99
C ASP A 3 -4.96 1.32 4.37
N GLY A 4 -5.48 0.74 5.45
CA GLY A 4 -5.15 1.13 6.82
C GLY A 4 -5.94 2.29 7.39
N GLN A 5 -6.83 2.93 6.62
CA GLN A 5 -7.66 4.03 7.11
C GLN A 5 -8.81 3.56 8.01
N PRO A 6 -9.19 4.33 9.05
CA PRO A 6 -10.40 4.08 9.81
C PRO A 6 -11.64 4.06 8.90
N GLY A 7 -12.43 2.98 8.96
CA GLY A 7 -13.63 2.81 8.12
C GLY A 7 -13.38 2.15 6.75
N SER A 8 -12.13 1.93 6.35
CA SER A 8 -11.85 1.14 5.14
C SER A 8 -12.26 -0.33 5.32
N PRO A 9 -12.67 -1.01 4.23
CA PRO A 9 -12.95 -2.44 4.27
C PRO A 9 -11.76 -3.23 4.80
N LYS A 10 -12.03 -4.34 5.50
CA LYS A 10 -11.01 -5.23 6.07
C LYS A 10 -11.05 -6.59 5.39
N LYS A 11 -9.86 -7.17 5.11
CA LYS A 11 -9.67 -8.52 4.53
C LYS A 11 -8.38 -9.12 5.09
N MET A 12 -8.27 -10.44 5.06
CA MET A 12 -7.05 -11.16 5.48
C MET A 12 -5.86 -10.86 4.56
N LEU A 13 -6.12 -10.70 3.25
CA LEU A 13 -5.13 -10.30 2.27
C LEU A 13 -5.33 -8.82 1.88
N MET A 14 -4.33 -8.00 2.17
CA MET A 14 -4.30 -6.56 1.87
C MET A 14 -4.60 -6.26 0.40
N PHE A 15 -4.03 -7.04 -0.52
CA PHE A 15 -4.13 -6.81 -1.96
C PHE A 15 -5.31 -7.51 -2.65
N ALA A 16 -6.27 -8.05 -1.89
CA ALA A 16 -7.37 -8.86 -2.43
C ALA A 16 -8.21 -8.15 -3.50
N ASN A 17 -8.25 -6.81 -3.49
CA ASN A 17 -9.04 -5.99 -4.42
C ASN A 17 -8.16 -5.18 -5.38
N ASN A 18 -6.85 -5.38 -5.37
CA ASN A 18 -5.95 -4.65 -6.25
C ASN A 18 -5.96 -5.28 -7.65
N ARG A 19 -5.92 -4.42 -8.68
CA ARG A 19 -5.67 -4.88 -10.04
C ARG A 19 -4.20 -5.29 -10.17
N THR A 20 -3.94 -6.23 -11.06
CA THR A 20 -2.57 -6.60 -11.45
C THR A 20 -2.41 -6.36 -12.96
N SER A 21 -1.32 -5.69 -13.35
CA SER A 21 -1.00 -5.41 -14.75
C SER A 21 0.50 -5.15 -14.92
N PRO A 22 1.08 -5.45 -16.09
CA PRO A 22 2.44 -5.02 -16.42
C PRO A 22 2.62 -3.49 -16.35
N ASN A 23 1.54 -2.73 -16.56
CA ASN A 23 1.56 -1.26 -16.49
C ASN A 23 1.79 -0.72 -15.07
N CYS A 24 1.64 -1.56 -14.04
CA CYS A 24 1.87 -1.19 -12.66
C CYS A 24 3.29 -1.51 -12.19
N CYS A 25 4.19 -1.87 -13.12
CA CYS A 25 5.59 -2.15 -12.84
C CYS A 25 6.47 -0.90 -13.04
N PRO A 26 7.57 -0.75 -12.27
CA PRO A 26 8.02 -1.65 -11.22
C PRO A 26 7.13 -1.56 -9.97
N GLY A 27 6.83 -2.72 -9.37
CA GLY A 27 6.05 -2.82 -8.14
C GLY A 27 6.61 -3.88 -7.20
N THR A 28 6.55 -3.62 -5.89
CA THR A 28 7.12 -4.49 -4.85
C THR A 28 6.48 -5.88 -4.79
N PHE A 29 5.20 -5.99 -5.17
CA PHE A 29 4.46 -7.23 -5.19
C PHE A 29 4.02 -7.56 -6.61
N SER A 30 4.10 -8.82 -6.98
CA SER A 30 3.80 -9.32 -8.32
C SER A 30 2.93 -10.58 -8.27
N THR A 31 2.28 -10.85 -9.39
CA THR A 31 1.59 -12.12 -9.66
C THR A 31 2.03 -12.61 -11.05
N SER A 32 1.52 -13.76 -11.49
CA SER A 32 1.82 -14.30 -12.82
C SER A 32 1.41 -13.38 -13.98
N THR A 33 0.55 -12.38 -13.74
CA THR A 33 0.04 -11.46 -14.77
C THR A 33 0.61 -10.03 -14.70
N GLY A 34 1.58 -9.77 -13.83
CA GLY A 34 2.25 -8.46 -13.70
C GLY A 34 2.40 -7.98 -12.25
N CYS A 35 2.61 -6.68 -12.05
CA CYS A 35 2.75 -6.07 -10.72
C CYS A 35 1.39 -5.68 -10.14
N VAL A 36 1.28 -5.76 -8.81
CA VAL A 36 0.09 -5.32 -8.07
C VAL A 36 0.04 -3.79 -8.07
N CYS A 37 -1.04 -3.22 -8.60
CA CYS A 37 -1.27 -1.78 -8.63
C CYS A 37 -1.66 -1.28 -7.23
N THR A 38 -0.68 -0.88 -6.42
CA THR A 38 -0.90 -0.39 -5.05
C THR A 38 -1.22 1.10 -5.01
N THR A 39 -1.94 1.54 -3.98
CA THR A 39 -2.10 2.97 -3.66
C THR A 39 -1.04 3.44 -2.68
N GLU A 40 -0.86 4.75 -2.56
CA GLU A 40 0.08 5.36 -1.62
C GLU A 40 -0.24 4.99 -0.17
N ASN A 41 -1.50 5.15 0.27
CA ASN A 41 -1.93 4.73 1.60
C ASN A 41 -1.60 3.26 1.92
N GLN A 42 -1.71 2.35 0.94
CA GLN A 42 -1.34 0.95 1.13
C GLN A 42 0.17 0.78 1.38
N ARG A 43 0.99 1.53 0.64
CA ARG A 43 2.45 1.51 0.79
C ARG A 43 2.85 2.08 2.15
N ASP A 44 2.28 3.21 2.54
CA ASP A 44 2.51 3.84 3.84
C ASP A 44 2.09 2.92 4.99
N PHE A 45 0.93 2.29 4.88
CA PHE A 45 0.43 1.38 5.91
C PHE A 45 1.31 0.15 6.08
N ILE A 46 1.95 -0.33 5.01
CA ILE A 46 2.93 -1.44 5.09
C ILE A 46 4.27 -0.94 5.64
N ALA A 47 4.75 0.22 5.18
CA ALA A 47 6.01 0.82 5.64
C ALA A 47 5.99 1.11 7.14
N GLY A 48 4.85 1.55 7.68
CA GLY A 48 4.65 1.79 9.11
C GLY A 48 4.61 0.54 9.99
N ARG A 49 4.64 -0.68 9.43
CA ARG A 49 4.69 -1.93 10.23
C ARG A 49 6.09 -2.36 10.66
N GLY A 50 7.11 -1.80 10.04
CA GLY A 50 8.51 -2.18 10.29
C GLY A 50 9.24 -1.28 11.28
N ASP A 51 8.57 -0.29 11.89
CA ASP A 51 9.17 0.74 12.76
C ASP A 51 10.42 1.43 12.17
N ILE A 52 10.57 1.44 10.84
CA ILE A 52 11.70 2.13 10.16
C ILE A 52 11.44 3.65 10.09
N VAL A 53 10.22 4.10 10.40
CA VAL A 53 9.77 5.50 10.27
C VAL A 53 9.19 6.03 11.59
N ASN A 54 10.01 6.13 12.63
CA ASN A 54 9.80 7.18 13.63
C ASN A 54 10.12 8.56 13.00
N GLY A 55 9.34 9.01 12.01
CA GLY A 55 9.55 10.36 11.48
C GLY A 55 9.06 10.73 10.09
N VAL A 56 7.92 10.26 9.58
CA VAL A 56 7.27 10.99 8.47
C VAL A 56 5.75 10.82 8.49
N LYS A 57 5.06 11.38 9.49
CA LYS A 57 3.66 11.83 9.40
C LYS A 57 3.41 12.85 10.50
N ASP A 58 3.99 14.04 10.35
CA ASP A 58 3.38 15.33 10.66
C ASP A 58 4.33 16.43 10.16
N GLU A 59 3.74 17.51 9.64
CA GLU A 59 4.36 18.75 9.15
C GLU A 59 4.83 18.79 7.67
N ILE A 60 3.89 19.14 6.78
CA ILE A 60 4.10 20.35 5.97
C ILE A 60 3.32 21.47 6.66
N GLU A 61 4.01 22.32 7.43
CA GLU A 61 3.67 23.74 7.63
C GLU A 61 4.92 24.52 8.09
N VAL A 62 5.30 25.54 7.29
CA VAL A 62 6.42 26.52 7.37
C VAL A 62 7.81 26.04 6.95
#